data_AF-A0A524HT59-F1
#
_entry.id   AF-A0A524HT59-F1
#
_cell.length_a   1.000
_cell.length_b   1.000
_cell.length_c   1.000
_cell.angle_alpha   90.00
_cell.angle_beta   90.00
_cell.angle_gamma   90.00
#
_symmetry.space_group_name_H-M   'P 1'
#
loop_
_entity.id
_entity.type
_entity.pdbx_description
1 polymer ?
#
loop_
_entity_poly.entity_id
_entity_poly.type
_entity_poly.pdbx_seq_one_letter_code
_entity_poly.pdbx_strand_id
1 'polypeptide(L)'
;MNPYLLVGAIIAAAAGILHSWLGERFILRRLFRRQDLPHLFGSDVFTKRTLRMGWHLTSIAWWGFAGMILVFALQPRLGPRAWDAVAIMRWTFLVSAVYAFVASRGRHLSWLLFGTIAIALWLAAP
;
A
#
# COMPACT_ATOMS: atom_id res chain seq x y z
N MET A 1 5.63 -15.73 17.78
CA MET A 1 4.83 -15.33 16.61
C MET A 1 3.73 -14.40 17.08
N ASN A 2 3.61 -13.21 16.51
CA ASN A 2 2.54 -12.26 16.83
C ASN A 2 1.43 -12.37 15.76
N PRO A 3 0.22 -12.86 16.11
CA PRO A 3 -0.83 -13.12 15.12
C PRO A 3 -1.35 -11.84 14.48
N TYR A 4 -1.37 -10.71 15.20
CA TYR A 4 -1.84 -9.43 14.66
C TYR A 4 -0.87 -8.87 13.61
N LEU A 5 0.44 -8.96 13.85
CA LEU A 5 1.44 -8.61 12.84
C LEU A 5 1.33 -9.52 11.61
N LEU A 6 1.09 -10.82 11.81
CA LEU A 6 0.92 -11.75 10.68
C LEU A 6 -0.29 -11.38 9.82
N VAL A 7 -1.43 -11.09 10.44
CA VAL A 7 -2.63 -10.59 9.73
C VAL A 7 -2.31 -9.29 8.99
N GLY A 8 -1.65 -8.34 9.64
CA GLY A 8 -1.21 -7.08 9.02
C GLY A 8 -0.32 -7.31 7.79
N ALA A 9 0.64 -8.23 7.87
CA ALA A 9 1.51 -8.60 6.75
C ALA A 9 0.73 -9.20 5.57
N ILE A 10 -0.19 -10.12 5.83
CA ILE A 10 -1.00 -10.75 4.79
C ILE A 10 -1.88 -9.72 4.08
N ILE A 11 -2.53 -8.83 4.84
CA ILE A 11 -3.39 -7.79 4.26
C ILE A 11 -2.54 -6.78 3.47
N ALA A 12 -1.36 -6.38 3.96
CA ALA A 12 -0.44 -5.51 3.22
C ALA A 12 0.05 -6.16 1.91
N ALA A 13 0.36 -7.46 1.92
CA ALA A 13 0.73 -8.20 0.73
C ALA A 13 -0.40 -8.25 -0.30
N ALA A 14 -1.62 -8.56 0.16
CA ALA A 14 -2.83 -8.55 -0.66
C ALA A 14 -3.13 -7.16 -1.21
N ALA A 15 -2.92 -6.10 -0.43
CA ALA A 15 -3.12 -4.72 -0.87
C ALA A 15 -2.23 -4.36 -2.06
N GLY A 16 -0.95 -4.78 -2.06
CA GLY A 16 -0.05 -4.61 -3.21
C GLY A 16 -0.55 -5.33 -4.47
N ILE A 17 -1.05 -6.56 -4.34
CA ILE A 17 -1.63 -7.32 -5.46
C ILE A 17 -2.87 -6.61 -5.99
N LEU A 18 -3.83 -6.29 -5.11
CA LEU A 18 -5.08 -5.64 -5.47
C LEU A 18 -4.83 -4.27 -6.12
N HIS A 19 -3.91 -3.46 -5.58
CA HIS A 19 -3.58 -2.15 -6.14
C HIS A 19 -3.05 -2.26 -7.57
N SER A 20 -2.02 -3.09 -7.81
CA SER A 20 -1.46 -3.28 -9.14
C SER A 20 -2.46 -3.89 -10.12
N TRP A 21 -3.15 -4.97 -9.72
CA TRP A 21 -4.02 -5.73 -10.60
C TRP A 21 -5.30 -4.99 -10.94
N LEU A 22 -6.03 -4.51 -9.92
CA LEU A 22 -7.28 -3.78 -10.15
C LEU A 22 -7.02 -2.46 -10.87
N GLY A 23 -5.97 -1.75 -10.49
CA GLY A 23 -5.65 -0.47 -11.11
C GLY A 23 -5.20 -0.59 -12.56
N GLU A 24 -4.38 -1.59 -12.91
CA GLU A 24 -4.04 -1.83 -14.32
C GLU A 24 -5.28 -2.23 -15.12
N ARG A 25 -6.08 -3.17 -14.61
CA ARG A 25 -7.27 -3.70 -15.31
C ARG A 25 -8.36 -2.64 -15.50
N PHE A 26 -8.64 -1.85 -14.47
CA PHE A 26 -9.82 -0.98 -14.42
C PHE A 26 -9.50 0.51 -14.63
N ILE A 27 -8.29 0.97 -14.34
CA ILE A 27 -7.94 2.40 -14.47
C ILE A 27 -6.98 2.59 -15.64
N LEU A 28 -5.76 2.06 -15.55
CA LEU A 28 -4.70 2.37 -16.52
C LEU A 28 -5.04 1.91 -17.94
N ARG A 29 -5.53 0.68 -18.13
CA ARG A 29 -5.96 0.20 -19.45
C ARG A 29 -7.06 1.05 -20.06
N ARG A 30 -7.99 1.58 -19.26
CA ARG A 30 -9.07 2.45 -19.76
C ARG A 30 -8.55 3.86 -20.06
N LEU A 31 -7.69 4.38 -19.19
CA LEU A 31 -7.06 5.69 -19.34
C LEU A 31 -6.17 5.74 -20.58
N PHE A 32 -5.35 4.71 -20.81
CA PHE A 32 -4.40 4.65 -21.93
C PHE A 32 -5.03 4.40 -23.29
N ARG A 33 -6.33 4.04 -23.33
CA ARG A 33 -7.12 3.97 -24.56
C ARG A 33 -7.66 5.33 -25.00
N ARG A 34 -7.59 6.35 -24.15
CA ARG A 34 -7.94 7.71 -24.53
C ARG A 34 -6.85 8.30 -25.42
N GLN A 35 -7.24 9.15 -26.36
CA GLN A 35 -6.35 9.80 -27.33
C GLN A 35 -5.94 11.23 -26.91
N ASP A 36 -6.43 11.70 -25.76
CA ASP A 36 -6.24 13.06 -25.24
C ASP A 36 -5.25 13.13 -24.06
N LEU A 37 -4.38 12.12 -23.93
CA LEU A 37 -3.35 12.14 -22.89
C LEU A 37 -2.29 13.21 -23.18
N PRO A 38 -1.80 13.94 -22.17
CA PRO A 38 -0.77 14.96 -22.37
C PRO A 38 0.47 14.39 -23.05
N HIS A 39 0.87 15.02 -24.15
CA HIS A 39 2.12 14.69 -24.81
C HIS A 39 3.28 15.33 -24.07
N LEU A 40 4.18 14.49 -23.57
CA LEU A 40 5.43 14.91 -22.96
C LEU A 40 6.55 14.36 -23.82
N PHE A 41 7.52 15.21 -24.18
CA PHE A 41 8.60 14.84 -25.10
C PHE A 41 8.09 14.33 -26.47
N GLY A 42 7.03 14.96 -26.99
CA GLY A 42 6.51 14.71 -28.34
C GLY A 42 5.57 13.51 -28.50
N SER A 43 5.27 12.75 -27.44
CA SER A 43 4.29 11.65 -27.49
C SER A 43 3.62 11.40 -26.13
N ASP A 44 2.56 10.59 -26.10
CA ASP A 44 1.94 10.14 -24.83
C ASP A 44 2.66 8.94 -24.18
N VAL A 45 3.68 8.39 -24.84
CA VAL A 45 4.38 7.17 -24.39
C VAL A 45 5.04 7.40 -23.03
N PHE A 46 5.70 8.54 -22.85
CA PHE A 46 6.34 8.89 -21.59
C PHE A 46 5.31 9.03 -20.46
N THR A 47 4.20 9.72 -20.72
CA THR A 47 3.08 9.89 -19.78
C THR A 47 2.49 8.54 -19.37
N LYS A 48 2.19 7.65 -20.33
CA LYS A 48 1.67 6.30 -20.06
C LYS A 48 2.63 5.48 -19.20
N ARG A 49 3.93 5.50 -19.53
CA ARG A 49 4.96 4.76 -18.77
C ARG A 49 5.12 5.29 -17.36
N THR A 50 5.15 6.61 -17.18
CA THR A 50 5.28 7.25 -15.86
C THR A 50 4.08 6.93 -14.97
N LEU A 51 2.86 7.01 -15.52
CA LEU A 51 1.64 6.65 -14.79
C LEU A 51 1.65 5.17 -14.37
N ARG A 52 2.01 4.25 -15.28
CA ARG A 52 2.12 2.83 -14.96
C ARG A 52 3.23 2.54 -13.93
N MET A 53 4.37 3.23 -14.03
CA MET A 53 5.46 3.11 -13.09
C MET A 53 5.03 3.54 -11.69
N GLY A 54 4.46 4.74 -11.54
CA GLY A 54 3.98 5.23 -10.24
C GLY A 54 2.94 4.30 -9.61
N TRP A 55 2.09 3.71 -10.46
CA TRP A 55 1.08 2.74 -10.03
C TRP A 55 1.71 1.45 -9.47
N HIS A 56 2.63 0.81 -10.19
CA HIS A 56 3.22 -0.45 -9.75
C HIS A 56 4.30 -0.30 -8.69
N LEU A 57 5.07 0.79 -8.71
CA LEU A 57 6.11 1.06 -7.72
C LEU A 57 5.51 1.19 -6.32
N THR A 58 4.32 1.76 -6.22
CA THR A 58 3.56 1.82 -4.95
C THR A 58 3.24 0.43 -4.41
N SER A 59 2.86 -0.52 -5.27
CA SER A 59 2.64 -1.93 -4.85
C SER A 59 3.93 -2.61 -4.38
N ILE A 60 5.06 -2.32 -5.03
CA ILE A 60 6.38 -2.83 -4.60
C ILE A 60 6.70 -2.31 -3.19
N ALA A 61 6.45 -1.03 -2.92
CA ALA A 61 6.62 -0.47 -1.57
C ALA A 61 5.74 -1.18 -0.53
N TRP A 62 4.47 -1.48 -0.85
CA TRP A 62 3.58 -2.24 0.06
C TRP A 62 4.06 -3.67 0.32
N TRP A 63 4.64 -4.34 -0.68
CA TRP A 63 5.27 -5.65 -0.47
C TRP A 63 6.53 -5.57 0.40
N GLY A 64 7.32 -4.50 0.27
CA GLY A 64 8.43 -4.23 1.17
C GLY A 64 7.97 -4.13 2.63
N PHE A 65 6.94 -3.33 2.89
CA PHE A 65 6.34 -3.23 4.23
C PHE A 65 5.75 -4.56 4.70
N ALA A 66 5.03 -5.30 3.84
CA ALA A 66 4.49 -6.62 4.17
C ALA A 66 5.60 -7.60 4.60
N GLY A 67 6.73 -7.63 3.86
CA GLY A 67 7.88 -8.43 4.20
C GLY A 67 8.51 -8.06 5.54
N MET A 68 8.68 -6.76 5.81
CA MET A 68 9.18 -6.27 7.10
C MET A 68 8.26 -6.68 8.26
N ILE A 69 6.95 -6.49 8.11
CA ILE A 69 5.95 -6.88 9.12
C ILE A 69 5.99 -8.39 9.34
N LEU A 70 6.09 -9.19 8.26
CA LEU A 70 6.18 -10.65 8.35
C LEU A 70 7.42 -11.10 9.12
N VAL A 71 8.59 -10.50 8.85
CA VAL A 71 9.83 -10.79 9.59
C VAL A 71 9.62 -10.56 11.08
N PHE A 72 8.99 -9.44 11.48
CA PHE A 72 8.69 -9.18 12.89
C PHE A 72 7.61 -10.10 13.46
N ALA A 73 6.60 -10.47 12.66
CA ALA A 73 5.54 -11.38 13.08
C ALA A 73 6.08 -12.76 13.47
N LEU A 74 7.12 -13.24 12.79
CA LEU A 74 7.70 -14.57 13.02
C LEU A 74 8.66 -14.61 14.22
N GLN A 75 9.12 -13.47 14.72
CA GLN A 75 9.98 -13.43 15.90
C GLN A 75 9.20 -13.88 17.17
N PRO A 76 9.80 -14.67 18.07
CA PRO A 76 9.18 -15.03 19.34
C PRO A 76 9.00 -13.83 20.27
N ARG A 77 9.98 -12.91 20.28
CA ARG A 77 9.96 -11.66 21.06
C ARG A 77 10.63 -10.55 20.26
N LEU A 78 10.06 -9.36 20.30
CA LEU A 78 10.60 -8.17 19.66
C LEU A 78 11.33 -7.32 20.69
N GLY A 79 12.53 -6.85 20.35
CA GLY A 79 13.25 -5.86 21.16
C GLY A 79 12.72 -4.44 20.92
N PRO A 80 13.14 -3.45 21.74
CA PRO A 80 12.65 -2.07 21.65
C PRO A 80 12.78 -1.45 20.25
N ARG A 81 13.94 -1.61 19.59
CA ARG A 81 14.15 -1.07 18.23
C ARG A 81 13.23 -1.68 17.17
N ALA A 82 12.86 -2.94 17.34
CA ALA A 82 11.90 -3.58 16.43
C ALA A 82 10.49 -3.01 16.65
N TRP A 83 10.12 -2.72 17.90
CA TRP A 83 8.88 -2.02 18.22
C TRP A 83 8.85 -0.59 17.69
N ASP A 84 9.98 0.13 17.68
CA ASP A 84 10.10 1.44 17.03
C ASP A 84 9.82 1.33 15.52
N ALA A 85 10.34 0.31 14.85
CA ALA A 85 10.05 0.05 13.43
C ALA A 85 8.56 -0.27 13.20
N VAL A 86 7.95 -1.10 14.04
CA VAL A 86 6.49 -1.36 14.01
C VAL A 86 5.69 -0.08 14.25
N ALA A 87 6.16 0.81 15.14
CA ALA A 87 5.53 2.10 15.40
C ALA A 87 5.60 3.02 14.17
N ILE A 88 6.70 3.03 13.42
CA ILE A 88 6.78 3.78 12.16
C ILE A 88 5.77 3.21 11.16
N MET A 89 5.72 1.88 11.00
CA MET A 89 4.81 1.24 10.05
C MET A 89 3.33 1.48 10.38
N ARG A 90 2.91 1.37 11.65
CA ARG A 90 1.51 1.63 12.03
C ARG A 90 1.10 3.07 11.70
N TRP A 91 1.97 4.06 11.96
CA TRP A 91 1.70 5.45 11.62
C TRP A 91 1.67 5.68 10.11
N THR A 92 2.59 5.09 9.34
CA THR A 92 2.56 5.14 7.87
C THR A 92 1.24 4.62 7.31
N PHE A 93 0.75 3.48 7.80
CA PHE A 93 -0.54 2.93 7.36
C PHE A 93 -1.73 3.77 7.82
N LEU A 94 -1.70 4.36 9.02
CA LEU A 94 -2.77 5.26 9.49
C LEU A 94 -2.83 6.54 8.65
N VAL A 95 -1.70 7.19 8.41
CA VAL A 95 -1.64 8.39 7.56
C VAL A 95 -2.11 8.06 6.15
N SER A 96 -1.72 6.90 5.61
CA SER A 96 -2.20 6.42 4.30
C SER A 96 -3.71 6.20 4.28
N ALA A 97 -4.29 5.66 5.36
CA ALA A 97 -5.73 5.47 5.51
C ALA A 97 -6.48 6.80 5.57
N VAL A 98 -6.01 7.73 6.41
CA VAL A 98 -6.59 9.08 6.55
C VAL A 98 -6.51 9.83 5.24
N TYR A 99 -5.35 9.82 4.57
CA TYR A 99 -5.18 10.45 3.27
C TYR A 99 -6.14 9.86 2.24
N ALA A 100 -6.22 8.52 2.13
CA ALA A 100 -7.13 7.86 1.21
C ALA A 100 -8.60 8.19 1.50
N PHE A 101 -8.99 8.27 2.78
CA PHE A 101 -10.34 8.65 3.18
C PHE A 101 -10.67 10.07 2.75
N VAL A 102 -9.81 11.04 3.11
CA VAL A 102 -10.03 12.46 2.82
C VAL A 102 -10.00 12.72 1.31
N ALA A 103 -8.97 12.24 0.61
CA ALA A 103 -8.80 12.47 -0.83
C ALA A 103 -9.91 11.84 -1.67
N SER A 104 -10.44 10.68 -1.25
CA SER A 104 -11.55 10.02 -1.94
C SER A 104 -12.94 10.39 -1.40
N ARG A 105 -13.03 11.22 -0.36
CA ARG A 105 -14.27 11.49 0.39
C ARG A 105 -14.96 10.18 0.82
N GLY A 106 -14.18 9.23 1.31
CA GLY A 106 -14.62 7.90 1.75
C GLY A 106 -15.03 6.93 0.64
N ARG A 107 -14.99 7.32 -0.63
CA ARG A 107 -15.49 6.49 -1.75
C ARG A 107 -14.51 5.40 -2.19
N HIS A 108 -13.23 5.52 -1.86
CA HIS A 108 -12.21 4.55 -2.27
C HIS A 108 -11.86 3.60 -1.13
N LEU A 109 -12.16 2.31 -1.28
CA LEU A 109 -12.02 1.31 -0.22
C LEU A 109 -10.59 1.10 0.32
N SER A 110 -9.56 1.69 -0.30
CA SER A 110 -8.19 1.59 0.24
C SER A 110 -8.04 2.17 1.65
N TRP A 111 -8.89 3.14 2.05
CA TRP A 111 -8.84 3.66 3.41
C TRP A 111 -9.18 2.58 4.45
N LEU A 112 -10.11 1.66 4.13
CA LEU A 112 -10.44 0.52 4.98
C LEU A 112 -9.29 -0.49 5.02
N LEU A 113 -8.64 -0.76 3.88
CA LEU A 113 -7.52 -1.69 3.82
C LEU A 113 -6.32 -1.18 4.64
N PHE A 114 -5.89 0.06 4.40
CA PHE A 114 -4.81 0.67 5.17
C PHE A 114 -5.17 0.84 6.65
N GLY A 115 -6.42 1.21 6.94
CA GLY A 115 -6.93 1.32 8.32
C GLY A 115 -6.91 -0.01 9.05
N THR A 116 -7.30 -1.10 8.40
CA THR A 116 -7.26 -2.45 8.98
C THR A 116 -5.82 -2.90 9.27
N ILE A 117 -4.88 -2.63 8.36
CA ILE A 117 -3.45 -2.91 8.59
C ILE A 117 -2.94 -2.11 9.79
N ALA A 118 -3.22 -0.81 9.82
CA ALA A 118 -2.89 0.05 10.95
C ALA A 118 -3.43 -0.55 12.26
N ILE A 119 -4.73 -0.80 12.35
CA ILE A 119 -5.37 -1.36 13.54
C ILE A 119 -4.72 -2.68 13.96
N ALA A 120 -4.43 -3.59 13.01
CA ALA A 120 -3.73 -4.84 13.31
C ALA A 120 -2.35 -4.58 13.95
N LEU A 121 -1.57 -3.63 13.42
CA LEU A 121 -0.28 -3.26 14.00
C LEU A 121 -0.42 -2.55 15.36
N TRP A 122 -1.52 -1.83 15.62
CA TRP A 122 -1.82 -1.26 16.94
C TRP A 122 -2.19 -2.33 17.95
N LEU A 123 -3.04 -3.29 17.57
CA LEU A 123 -3.46 -4.42 18.43
C LEU A 123 -2.30 -5.38 18.72
N ALA A 124 -1.29 -5.39 17.86
CA ALA A 124 -0.07 -6.15 18.10
C ALA A 124 0.71 -5.68 19.32
N ALA A 125 0.48 -4.45 19.81
CA ALA A 125 1.19 -3.63 20.81
C ALA A 125 2.31 -4.32 21.62
N PRO A 126 3.45 -3.60 21.86
CA PRO A 126 4.45 -4.06 22.82
C PRO A 126 3.86 -4.37 24.20
#